data_AF-A0A397SAF7-F1
#
_entry.id   AF-A0A397SAF7-F1
#
_cell.length_a   1.000
_cell.length_b   1.000
_cell.length_c   1.000
_cell.angle_alpha   90.00
_cell.angle_beta   90.00
_cell.angle_gamma   90.00
#
_symmetry.space_group_name_H-M   'P 1'
#
loop_
_entity.id
_entity.type
_entity.pdbx_description
1 polymer ?
#
loop_
_entity_poly.entity_id
_entity_poly.type
_entity_poly.pdbx_seq_one_letter_code
_entity_poly.pdbx_strand_id
1 'polypeptide(L)'
;MSIETLVKCEENQVFEQDGSLILDNQYVFIQLPSGNIKVVKLQKDTNVSLGKFGTFHSNGIIGRPFGHSYEIYDRDQVKVIKNVAFYEVDETDANNKEILDDPSKQKLSYQEIEKLKKQGLEGQDIIKKMVESHSAFDQKTEYSKAKYIKRKEAKFSRVFTPVKPTLYSVWEYFFSKNPGKIRDMRIDTLSQILSLANVRAYTKMLVVDDTQGLVVTGVMERLGGYGIVLGIHDSENHNYDIVRYMNFSKKIHDSLMTLSWQQVFKEMQVPFNYQDESTLSEKDLKYYLRRKTDYERIRDTREILWKGEFDGLIVASQYQPESILESLMPYLSGSRPIIIYHINKEVLINACVHMRISKKFLNPQITESWLRQYQVLPGRTHPSMSTSGGGGYLLHATHVIINDSLPTPIPSYMKQKDTLEGADKSSEYHNNNAINETNEKINLEQNVISENYLMNNEELQEVDNKKARLD
;
A
#
# COMPACT_ATOMS: atom_id res chain seq x y z
N MET A 1 -29.71 26.86 29.65
CA MET A 1 -28.64 26.87 28.63
C MET A 1 -28.71 28.23 27.95
N SER A 2 -27.77 29.12 28.28
CA SER A 2 -27.81 30.54 27.92
C SER A 2 -27.53 30.73 26.43
N ILE A 3 -28.16 31.72 25.81
CA ILE A 3 -28.00 32.08 24.39
C ILE A 3 -26.52 32.37 24.02
N GLU A 4 -25.71 32.78 25.00
CA GLU A 4 -24.24 32.96 24.84
C GLU A 4 -23.48 31.65 24.55
N THR A 5 -24.03 30.49 24.91
CA THR A 5 -23.42 29.18 24.60
C THR A 5 -23.64 28.79 23.14
N LEU A 6 -24.68 29.31 22.48
CA LEU A 6 -24.94 29.08 21.06
C LEU A 6 -24.07 29.97 20.16
N VAL A 7 -23.77 31.20 20.59
CA VAL A 7 -22.94 32.15 19.81
C VAL A 7 -21.46 31.73 19.76
N LYS A 8 -20.94 31.07 20.80
CA LYS A 8 -19.56 30.52 20.78
C LYS A 8 -19.39 29.26 19.92
N CYS A 9 -20.47 28.67 19.42
CA CYS A 9 -20.39 27.54 18.48
C CYS A 9 -20.25 27.97 17.01
N GLU A 10 -20.48 29.23 16.67
CA GLU A 10 -20.42 29.71 15.28
C GLU A 10 -19.05 30.30 14.89
N GLU A 11 -18.19 30.69 15.84
CA GLU A 11 -16.89 31.34 15.54
C GLU A 11 -15.72 30.36 15.30
N ASN A 12 -15.93 29.05 15.42
CA ASN A 12 -14.94 28.02 15.08
C ASN A 12 -15.46 27.08 14.00
N GLN A 13 -16.09 27.61 12.96
CA GLN A 13 -16.16 26.91 11.68
C GLN A 13 -14.74 26.85 11.10
N VAL A 14 -13.98 25.83 11.50
CA VAL A 14 -12.83 25.36 10.73
C VAL A 14 -13.41 24.94 9.39
N PHE A 15 -13.38 25.84 8.41
CA PHE A 15 -13.70 25.52 7.03
C PHE A 15 -12.93 24.25 6.69
N GLU A 16 -13.64 23.15 6.45
CA GLU A 16 -13.03 21.96 5.86
C GLU A 16 -12.35 22.44 4.59
N GLN A 17 -11.01 22.41 4.59
CA GLN A 17 -10.23 22.85 3.44
C GLN A 17 -10.68 22.02 2.26
N ASP A 18 -11.23 22.69 1.24
CA ASP A 18 -11.64 22.02 0.01
C ASP A 18 -10.40 21.39 -0.63
N GLY A 19 -10.26 20.08 -0.42
CA GLY A 19 -9.14 19.29 -0.92
C GLY A 19 -9.15 19.13 -2.44
N SER A 20 -10.02 19.85 -3.16
CA SER A 20 -10.10 19.89 -4.62
C SER A 20 -9.15 20.93 -5.22
N LEU A 21 -8.77 21.96 -4.46
CA LEU A 21 -7.94 23.08 -4.91
C LEU A 21 -6.49 22.97 -4.46
N ILE A 22 -5.58 23.49 -5.29
CA ILE A 22 -4.16 23.63 -4.98
C ILE A 22 -3.98 24.83 -4.05
N LEU A 23 -3.55 24.59 -2.81
CA LEU A 23 -3.34 25.66 -1.83
C LEU A 23 -1.85 25.99 -1.65
N ASP A 24 -1.61 27.14 -1.02
CA ASP A 24 -0.28 27.57 -0.61
C ASP A 24 0.28 26.71 0.53
N ASN A 25 1.61 26.62 0.61
CA ASN A 25 2.37 25.86 1.62
C ASN A 25 2.06 24.36 1.69
N GLN A 26 1.48 23.79 0.62
CA GLN A 26 1.17 22.37 0.50
C GLN A 26 2.19 21.63 -0.35
N TYR A 27 2.40 20.35 -0.06
CA TYR A 27 3.09 19.43 -0.95
C TYR A 27 2.19 19.08 -2.14
N VAL A 28 2.72 19.17 -3.35
CA VAL A 28 2.03 18.82 -4.59
C VAL A 28 2.88 17.88 -5.40
N PHE A 29 2.22 16.87 -5.98
CA PHE A 29 2.84 15.88 -6.84
C PHE A 29 2.67 16.35 -8.27
N ILE A 30 3.76 16.61 -8.98
CA ILE A 30 3.76 17.11 -10.35
C ILE A 30 4.11 15.94 -11.26
N GLN A 31 3.13 15.47 -12.03
CA GLN A 31 3.36 14.49 -13.09
C GLN A 31 3.92 15.18 -14.32
N LEU A 32 5.07 14.70 -14.78
CA LEU A 32 5.74 15.19 -15.98
C LEU A 32 5.26 14.43 -17.23
N PRO A 33 5.52 14.94 -18.45
CA PRO A 33 5.10 14.29 -19.70
C PRO A 33 5.72 12.89 -19.88
N SER A 34 6.84 12.63 -19.20
CA SER A 34 7.48 11.32 -19.18
C SER A 34 6.78 10.30 -18.28
N GLY A 35 5.73 10.69 -17.55
CA GLY A 35 5.06 9.89 -16.52
C GLY A 35 5.72 9.97 -15.14
N ASN A 36 6.93 10.52 -15.04
CA ASN A 36 7.65 10.64 -13.78
C ASN A 36 7.02 11.70 -12.88
N ILE A 37 7.01 11.42 -11.58
CA ILE A 37 6.44 12.32 -10.57
C ILE A 37 7.57 13.08 -9.84
N LYS A 38 7.38 14.38 -9.68
CA LYS A 38 8.20 15.25 -8.82
C LYS A 38 7.35 15.78 -7.67
N VAL A 39 7.90 15.77 -6.46
CA VAL A 39 7.26 16.38 -5.29
C VAL A 39 7.81 17.78 -5.09
N VAL A 40 6.92 18.76 -4.92
CA VAL A 40 7.26 20.16 -4.68
C VAL A 40 6.42 20.68 -3.52
N LYS A 41 7.05 21.39 -2.58
CA LYS A 41 6.32 22.21 -1.61
C LYS A 41 6.03 23.56 -2.26
N LEU A 42 4.77 23.84 -2.56
CA LEU A 42 4.38 25.10 -3.18
C LEU A 42 4.41 26.23 -2.16
N GLN A 43 4.97 27.36 -2.57
CA GLN A 43 4.95 28.61 -1.82
C GLN A 43 4.51 29.73 -2.76
N LYS A 44 3.61 30.60 -2.32
CA LYS A 44 3.23 31.81 -3.07
C LYS A 44 4.45 32.64 -3.44
N ASP A 45 4.36 33.30 -4.58
CA ASP A 45 5.39 34.24 -5.07
C ASP A 45 6.78 33.59 -5.25
N THR A 46 6.80 32.30 -5.63
CA THR A 46 8.04 31.58 -5.91
C THR A 46 8.03 30.91 -7.28
N ASN A 47 9.23 30.71 -7.82
CA ASN A 47 9.45 30.00 -9.08
C ASN A 47 9.76 28.52 -8.83
N VAL A 48 9.01 27.63 -9.47
CA VAL A 48 9.15 26.18 -9.36
C VAL A 48 9.86 25.63 -10.59
N SER A 49 11.06 25.07 -10.39
CA SER A 49 11.84 24.47 -11.48
C SER A 49 11.49 23.00 -11.70
N LEU A 50 11.11 22.66 -12.94
CA LEU A 50 10.90 21.29 -13.39
C LEU A 50 12.13 20.73 -14.13
N GLY A 51 13.26 21.43 -14.13
CA GLY A 51 14.48 21.05 -14.84
C GLY A 51 14.34 21.33 -16.35
N LYS A 52 14.63 20.33 -17.20
CA LYS A 52 14.56 20.48 -18.67
C LYS A 52 13.19 20.87 -19.25
N PHE A 53 12.13 20.76 -18.45
CA PHE A 53 10.76 21.09 -18.83
C PHE A 53 10.43 22.58 -18.61
N GLY A 54 11.31 23.31 -17.93
CA GLY A 54 11.17 24.74 -17.65
C GLY A 54 10.87 25.03 -16.18
N THR A 55 10.62 26.30 -15.91
CA THR A 55 10.29 26.85 -14.59
C THR A 55 8.96 27.57 -14.73
N PHE A 56 8.09 27.53 -13.72
CA PHE A 56 6.84 28.28 -13.71
C PHE A 56 6.64 29.04 -12.40
N HIS A 57 5.86 30.10 -12.44
CA HIS A 57 5.50 30.88 -11.26
C HIS A 57 4.35 30.21 -10.48
N SER A 58 4.52 30.00 -9.18
CA SER A 58 3.59 29.22 -8.33
C SER A 58 2.16 29.75 -8.34
N ASN A 59 1.98 31.09 -8.32
CA ASN A 59 0.67 31.75 -8.41
C ASN A 59 -0.13 31.34 -9.65
N GLY A 60 0.53 30.83 -10.70
CA GLY A 60 -0.13 30.35 -11.90
C GLY A 60 -1.04 29.14 -11.67
N ILE A 61 -0.80 28.34 -10.63
CA ILE A 61 -1.59 27.13 -10.31
C ILE A 61 -2.28 27.17 -8.95
N ILE A 62 -1.85 28.04 -8.03
CA ILE A 62 -2.49 28.18 -6.71
C ILE A 62 -3.94 28.69 -6.89
N GLY A 63 -4.87 28.09 -6.14
CA GLY A 63 -6.30 28.36 -6.23
C GLY A 63 -7.02 27.66 -7.38
N ARG A 64 -6.31 26.88 -8.20
CA ARG A 64 -6.89 26.08 -9.28
C ARG A 64 -7.11 24.63 -8.84
N PRO A 65 -8.05 23.89 -9.46
CA PRO A 65 -8.27 22.50 -9.12
C PRO A 65 -7.12 21.59 -9.59
N PHE A 66 -6.95 20.47 -8.88
CA PHE A 66 -6.05 19.39 -9.28
C PHE A 66 -6.52 18.70 -10.58
N GLY A 67 -5.61 18.01 -11.27
CA GLY A 67 -5.90 17.18 -12.44
C GLY A 67 -5.87 17.90 -13.79
N HIS A 68 -5.89 19.23 -13.82
CA HIS A 68 -5.63 19.98 -15.06
C HIS A 68 -4.16 19.90 -15.46
N SER A 69 -3.92 19.77 -16.76
CA SER A 69 -2.57 19.87 -17.33
C SER A 69 -2.27 21.32 -17.70
N TYR A 70 -1.04 21.76 -17.43
CA TYR A 70 -0.58 23.13 -17.69
C TYR A 70 0.62 23.10 -18.63
N GLU A 71 0.67 24.02 -19.59
CA GLU A 71 1.86 24.27 -20.41
C GLU A 71 2.59 25.50 -19.91
N ILE A 72 3.92 25.39 -19.78
CA ILE A 72 4.76 26.54 -19.48
C ILE A 72 5.08 27.29 -20.79
N TYR A 73 4.67 28.56 -20.87
CA TYR A 73 4.94 29.48 -21.96
C TYR A 73 5.56 30.79 -21.43
N ASP A 74 6.04 31.66 -22.33
CA ASP A 74 6.61 32.98 -21.98
C ASP A 74 7.52 32.97 -20.74
N ARG A 75 8.49 32.05 -20.76
CA ARG A 75 9.45 31.73 -19.68
C ARG A 75 8.82 31.04 -18.47
N ASP A 76 7.89 31.68 -17.76
CA ASP A 76 7.37 31.24 -16.45
C ASP A 76 5.84 31.25 -16.30
N GLN A 77 5.10 31.69 -17.32
CA GLN A 77 3.64 31.68 -17.30
C GLN A 77 3.08 30.30 -17.61
N VAL A 78 1.86 30.03 -17.12
CA VAL A 78 1.18 28.74 -17.31
C VAL A 78 -0.20 28.92 -17.90
N LYS A 79 -0.49 28.14 -18.95
CA LYS A 79 -1.82 28.07 -19.56
C LYS A 79 -2.40 26.68 -19.35
N VAL A 80 -3.71 26.61 -19.11
CA VAL A 80 -4.42 25.34 -18.98
C VAL A 80 -4.54 24.71 -20.37
N ILE A 81 -4.16 23.44 -20.48
CA ILE A 81 -4.38 22.64 -21.68
C ILE A 81 -5.64 21.80 -21.48
N LYS A 82 -6.51 21.82 -22.49
CA LYS A 82 -7.61 20.86 -22.55
C LYS A 82 -7.05 19.49 -22.88
N ASN A 83 -7.37 18.50 -22.04
CA ASN A 83 -7.03 17.11 -22.35
C ASN A 83 -7.66 16.74 -23.69
N VAL A 84 -6.82 16.37 -24.65
CA VAL A 84 -7.29 15.95 -25.97
C VAL A 84 -7.77 14.50 -25.85
N ALA A 85 -8.96 14.21 -26.38
CA ALA A 85 -9.50 12.86 -26.39
C ALA A 85 -8.54 11.90 -27.13
N PHE A 86 -8.56 10.62 -26.74
CA PHE A 86 -7.84 9.59 -27.49
C PHE A 86 -8.43 9.53 -28.91
N TYR A 87 -7.60 9.75 -29.92
CA TYR A 87 -7.99 9.48 -31.30
C TYR A 87 -7.89 7.98 -31.55
N GLU A 88 -8.94 7.41 -32.14
CA GLU A 88 -8.82 6.12 -32.79
C GLU A 88 -7.77 6.25 -33.90
N VAL A 89 -6.90 5.26 -33.94
CA VAL A 89 -5.81 5.20 -34.90
C VAL A 89 -6.19 4.07 -35.84
N ASP A 90 -6.62 4.42 -37.05
CA ASP A 90 -7.01 3.44 -38.06
C ASP A 90 -5.80 2.61 -38.50
N GLU A 91 -6.02 1.32 -38.72
CA GLU A 91 -5.00 0.45 -39.29
C GLU A 91 -4.87 0.71 -40.79
N THR A 92 -3.62 0.83 -41.23
CA THR A 92 -3.25 1.05 -42.63
C THR A 92 -2.40 -0.12 -43.12
N ASP A 93 -2.36 -0.38 -44.42
CA ASP A 93 -1.49 -1.41 -45.05
C ASP A 93 0.03 -1.14 -44.95
N ALA A 94 0.42 -0.05 -44.29
CA ALA A 94 1.82 0.29 -44.06
C ALA A 94 2.53 -0.83 -43.27
N ASN A 95 3.75 -1.17 -43.69
CA ASN A 95 4.62 -2.13 -42.99
C ASN A 95 6.06 -1.61 -42.93
N ASN A 96 6.88 -2.27 -42.11
CA ASN A 96 8.27 -1.86 -41.87
C ASN A 96 9.30 -2.51 -42.81
N LYS A 97 8.87 -3.18 -43.90
CA LYS A 97 9.79 -3.99 -44.74
C LYS A 97 10.92 -3.17 -45.37
N GLU A 98 10.62 -1.93 -45.78
CA GLU A 98 11.57 -1.00 -46.42
C GLU A 98 12.24 -0.04 -45.41
N ILE A 99 11.91 -0.15 -44.12
CA ILE A 99 12.42 0.77 -43.10
C ILE A 99 13.80 0.32 -42.62
N LEU A 100 14.84 0.94 -43.16
CA LEU A 100 16.22 0.79 -42.65
C LEU A 100 16.47 1.64 -41.39
N ASP A 101 17.27 1.17 -40.44
CA ASP A 101 17.65 1.96 -39.26
C ASP A 101 18.81 2.90 -39.61
N ASP A 102 18.49 4.16 -39.89
CA ASP A 102 19.46 5.18 -40.25
C ASP A 102 19.26 6.45 -39.39
N PRO A 103 20.26 6.84 -38.57
CA PRO A 103 20.22 8.07 -37.78
C PRO A 103 20.01 9.34 -38.61
N SER A 104 20.40 9.35 -39.88
CA SER A 104 20.27 10.51 -40.80
C SER A 104 18.81 10.88 -41.13
N LYS A 105 17.87 9.97 -40.83
CA LYS A 105 16.44 10.17 -41.08
C LYS A 105 15.83 11.32 -40.29
N GLN A 106 16.41 11.69 -39.15
CA GLN A 106 16.02 12.87 -38.41
C GLN A 106 16.96 14.03 -38.73
N LYS A 107 16.50 14.97 -39.56
CA LYS A 107 17.28 16.14 -39.99
C LYS A 107 17.42 17.21 -38.91
N LEU A 108 16.48 17.30 -37.97
CA LEU A 108 16.48 18.32 -36.92
C LEU A 108 17.38 17.91 -35.75
N SER A 109 18.45 18.67 -35.53
CA SER A 109 19.42 18.42 -34.46
C SER A 109 18.90 18.83 -33.08
N TYR A 110 19.52 18.28 -32.03
CA TYR A 110 19.19 18.66 -30.65
C TYR A 110 19.42 20.15 -30.36
N GLN A 111 20.50 20.72 -30.91
CA GLN A 111 20.84 22.14 -30.71
C GLN A 111 19.81 23.07 -31.36
N GLU A 112 19.29 22.72 -32.53
CA GLU A 112 18.22 23.47 -33.19
C GLU A 112 16.92 23.40 -32.38
N ILE A 113 16.60 22.24 -31.80
CA ILE A 113 15.43 22.09 -30.91
C ILE A 113 15.56 23.00 -29.69
N GLU A 114 16.75 23.09 -29.07
CA GLU A 114 16.96 24.03 -27.97
C GLU A 114 16.83 25.49 -28.40
N LYS A 115 17.28 25.85 -29.60
CA LYS A 115 17.06 27.19 -30.16
C LYS A 115 15.57 27.49 -30.33
N LEU A 116 14.79 26.55 -30.89
CA LEU A 116 13.34 26.69 -31.04
C LEU A 116 12.64 26.86 -29.68
N LYS A 117 13.06 26.12 -28.66
CA LYS A 117 12.57 26.28 -27.29
C LYS A 117 12.90 27.66 -26.72
N LYS A 118 14.13 28.16 -26.94
CA LYS A 118 14.55 29.49 -26.48
C LYS A 118 13.80 30.62 -27.22
N GLN A 119 13.41 30.40 -28.46
CA GLN A 119 12.55 31.30 -29.24
C GLN A 119 11.09 31.29 -28.79
N GLY A 120 10.72 30.43 -27.83
CA GLY A 120 9.37 30.38 -27.27
C GLY A 120 8.37 29.60 -28.11
N LEU A 121 8.80 28.80 -29.09
CA LEU A 121 7.87 27.94 -29.83
C LEU A 121 7.18 26.94 -28.89
N GLU A 122 5.89 26.72 -29.15
CA GLU A 122 5.08 25.77 -28.38
C GLU A 122 5.56 24.33 -28.56
N GLY A 123 5.32 23.49 -27.55
CA GLY A 123 5.76 22.09 -27.58
C GLY A 123 5.19 21.32 -28.78
N GLN A 124 3.94 21.61 -29.12
CA GLN A 124 3.25 20.99 -30.26
C GLN A 124 3.88 21.37 -31.60
N ASP A 125 4.26 22.63 -31.79
CA ASP A 125 4.86 23.09 -33.05
C ASP A 125 6.28 22.56 -33.25
N ILE A 126 7.02 22.38 -32.15
CA ILE A 126 8.32 21.68 -32.19
C ILE A 126 8.14 20.23 -32.66
N ILE A 127 7.09 19.56 -32.18
CA ILE A 127 6.80 18.17 -32.57
C ILE A 127 6.36 18.10 -34.03
N LYS A 128 5.51 19.02 -34.51
CA LYS A 128 5.13 19.12 -35.93
C LYS A 128 6.35 19.29 -36.83
N LYS A 129 7.22 20.26 -36.54
CA LYS A 129 8.49 20.45 -37.27
C LYS A 129 9.38 19.21 -37.25
N MET A 130 9.39 18.47 -36.14
CA MET A 130 10.17 17.24 -36.00
C MET A 130 9.63 16.08 -36.81
N VAL A 131 8.31 16.03 -37.01
CA VAL A 131 7.62 15.07 -37.87
C VAL A 131 7.89 15.42 -39.34
N GLU A 132 7.74 16.69 -39.72
CA GLU A 132 8.02 17.21 -41.08
C GLU A 132 9.49 17.01 -41.48
N SER A 133 10.43 17.13 -40.53
CA SER A 133 11.86 16.94 -40.78
C SER A 133 12.29 15.47 -40.88
N HIS A 134 11.39 14.53 -40.57
CA HIS A 134 11.71 13.10 -40.53
C HIS A 134 11.39 12.43 -41.88
N SER A 135 12.44 12.09 -42.64
CA SER A 135 12.31 11.65 -44.05
C SER A 135 11.49 10.38 -44.27
N ALA A 136 11.46 9.47 -43.29
CA ALA A 136 10.74 8.19 -43.37
C ALA A 136 9.58 8.12 -42.37
N PHE A 137 8.94 9.25 -42.04
CA PHE A 137 7.83 9.24 -41.08
C PHE A 137 6.58 8.61 -41.69
N ASP A 138 6.32 8.91 -42.97
CA ASP A 138 5.13 8.44 -43.69
C ASP A 138 5.13 6.93 -43.93
N GLN A 139 6.31 6.32 -44.02
CA GLN A 139 6.48 4.87 -44.16
C GLN A 139 6.09 4.08 -42.90
N LYS A 140 5.95 4.75 -41.75
CA LYS A 140 5.61 4.08 -40.49
C LYS A 140 4.13 3.74 -40.44
N THR A 141 3.82 2.64 -39.74
CA THR A 141 2.44 2.34 -39.35
C THR A 141 1.87 3.44 -38.46
N GLU A 142 0.54 3.61 -38.47
CA GLU A 142 -0.11 4.64 -37.66
C GLU A 142 0.15 4.47 -36.15
N TYR A 143 0.19 3.23 -35.65
CA TYR A 143 0.62 2.96 -34.27
C TYR A 143 2.07 3.37 -33.99
N SER A 144 2.97 3.19 -34.97
CA SER A 144 4.37 3.60 -34.86
C SER A 144 4.52 5.12 -34.89
N LYS A 145 3.71 5.82 -35.70
CA LYS A 145 3.62 7.28 -35.71
C LYS A 145 3.13 7.81 -34.35
N ALA A 146 2.05 7.25 -33.82
CA ALA A 146 1.54 7.61 -32.50
C ALA A 146 2.56 7.36 -31.37
N LYS A 147 3.25 6.21 -31.38
CA LYS A 147 4.33 5.89 -30.42
C LYS A 147 5.51 6.85 -30.56
N TYR A 148 5.84 7.26 -31.79
CA TYR A 148 6.88 8.25 -32.05
C TYR A 148 6.51 9.60 -31.43
N ILE A 149 5.31 10.12 -31.73
CA ILE A 149 4.81 11.40 -31.22
C ILE A 149 4.79 11.42 -29.69
N LYS A 150 4.18 10.41 -29.05
CA LYS A 150 4.12 10.29 -27.58
C LYS A 150 5.50 10.35 -26.92
N ARG A 151 6.50 9.71 -27.54
CA ARG A 151 7.90 9.76 -27.06
C ARG A 151 8.53 11.14 -27.23
N LYS A 152 8.18 11.89 -28.29
CA LYS A 152 8.65 13.26 -28.48
C LYS A 152 7.97 14.22 -27.52
N GLU A 153 6.67 14.09 -27.29
CA GLU A 153 5.93 14.81 -26.24
C GLU A 153 6.58 14.60 -24.88
N ALA A 154 6.83 13.35 -24.48
CA ALA A 154 7.49 13.02 -23.21
C ALA A 154 8.86 13.70 -23.02
N LYS A 155 9.56 14.02 -24.11
CA LYS A 155 10.90 14.62 -24.09
C LYS A 155 10.89 16.14 -24.21
N PHE A 156 9.98 16.70 -25.01
CA PHE A 156 10.04 18.10 -25.46
C PHE A 156 8.87 18.95 -24.99
N SER A 157 7.73 18.34 -24.66
CA SER A 157 6.57 19.04 -24.16
C SER A 157 6.89 19.69 -22.81
N ARG A 158 6.51 20.96 -22.63
CA ARG A 158 6.65 21.71 -21.36
C ARG A 158 5.37 21.63 -20.53
N VAL A 159 4.69 20.50 -20.63
CA VAL A 159 3.43 20.24 -19.97
C VAL A 159 3.66 19.57 -18.63
N PHE A 160 2.84 19.85 -17.64
CA PHE A 160 2.84 19.13 -16.37
C PHE A 160 1.44 19.10 -15.77
N THR A 161 1.19 18.11 -14.91
CA THR A 161 -0.12 17.92 -14.29
C THR A 161 0.04 17.85 -12.77
N PRO A 162 -0.48 18.82 -12.02
CA PRO A 162 -0.60 18.73 -10.57
C PRO A 162 -1.57 17.61 -10.18
N VAL A 163 -1.06 16.63 -9.45
CA VAL A 163 -1.77 15.48 -8.89
C VAL A 163 -1.97 15.74 -7.40
N LYS A 164 -3.20 15.48 -6.96
CA LYS A 164 -3.58 15.59 -5.55
C LYS A 164 -2.82 14.55 -4.72
N PRO A 165 -2.24 14.92 -3.57
CA PRO A 165 -1.71 13.96 -2.62
C PRO A 165 -2.85 13.10 -2.05
N THR A 166 -2.83 11.83 -2.40
CA THR A 166 -3.69 10.76 -1.89
C THR A 166 -2.78 9.63 -1.44
N LEU A 167 -3.27 8.68 -0.63
CA LEU A 167 -2.48 7.51 -0.28
C LEU A 167 -1.90 6.81 -1.52
N TYR A 168 -2.69 6.71 -2.59
CA TYR A 168 -2.24 6.14 -3.86
C TYR A 168 -1.10 6.93 -4.50
N SER A 169 -1.25 8.24 -4.70
CA SER A 169 -0.24 9.05 -5.41
C SER A 169 1.06 9.16 -4.61
N VAL A 170 0.96 9.23 -3.29
CA VAL A 170 2.12 9.25 -2.39
C VAL A 170 2.79 7.89 -2.44
N TRP A 171 2.04 6.79 -2.30
CA TRP A 171 2.56 5.44 -2.46
C TRP A 171 3.26 5.27 -3.82
N GLU A 172 2.65 5.68 -4.93
CA GLU A 172 3.18 5.53 -6.29
C GLU A 172 4.56 6.20 -6.42
N TYR A 173 4.73 7.38 -5.82
CA TYR A 173 6.02 8.08 -5.77
C TYR A 173 7.09 7.29 -4.99
N PHE A 174 6.76 6.81 -3.79
CA PHE A 174 7.72 6.08 -2.95
C PHE A 174 8.04 4.70 -3.52
N PHE A 175 7.04 3.99 -4.04
CA PHE A 175 7.21 2.68 -4.68
C PHE A 175 8.04 2.78 -5.96
N SER A 176 7.85 3.82 -6.76
CA SER A 176 8.63 4.02 -7.99
C SER A 176 10.07 4.45 -7.72
N LYS A 177 10.31 5.26 -6.67
CA LYS A 177 11.66 5.79 -6.38
C LYS A 177 12.49 4.93 -5.47
N ASN A 178 11.92 4.45 -4.36
CA ASN A 178 12.63 3.74 -3.29
C ASN A 178 11.69 2.72 -2.62
N PRO A 179 11.29 1.63 -3.31
CA PRO A 179 10.32 0.68 -2.78
C PRO A 179 10.80 0.00 -1.49
N GLY A 180 12.10 -0.23 -1.32
CA GLY A 180 12.67 -0.79 -0.09
C GLY A 180 12.41 0.05 1.18
N LYS A 181 12.19 1.37 1.06
CA LYS A 181 11.83 2.24 2.20
C LYS A 181 10.43 1.95 2.74
N ILE A 182 9.53 1.50 1.87
CA ILE A 182 8.18 1.06 2.23
C ILE A 182 8.10 -0.47 2.28
N ARG A 183 9.24 -1.14 2.46
CA ARG A 183 9.37 -2.61 2.53
C ARG A 183 8.76 -3.32 1.33
N ASP A 184 8.87 -2.71 0.15
CA ASP A 184 8.33 -3.20 -1.13
C ASP A 184 6.81 -3.48 -1.09
N MET A 185 6.09 -2.85 -0.15
CA MET A 185 4.65 -3.02 0.00
C MET A 185 3.92 -2.43 -1.21
N ARG A 186 3.19 -3.29 -1.92
CA ARG A 186 2.37 -2.88 -3.06
C ARG A 186 1.03 -2.30 -2.59
N ILE A 187 0.40 -1.48 -3.43
CA ILE A 187 -0.85 -0.78 -3.10
C ILE A 187 -2.04 -1.71 -2.84
N ASP A 188 -2.15 -2.81 -3.58
CA ASP A 188 -3.15 -3.86 -3.36
C ASP A 188 -2.93 -4.51 -1.98
N THR A 189 -1.69 -4.85 -1.61
CA THR A 189 -1.37 -5.35 -0.27
C THR A 189 -1.76 -4.35 0.81
N LEU A 190 -1.39 -3.07 0.65
CA LEU A 190 -1.78 -2.01 1.58
C LEU A 190 -3.31 -1.87 1.69
N SER A 191 -4.03 -1.97 0.57
CA SER A 191 -5.49 -1.91 0.55
C SER A 191 -6.12 -3.10 1.30
N GLN A 192 -5.54 -4.29 1.17
CA GLN A 192 -5.97 -5.47 1.92
C GLN A 192 -5.68 -5.32 3.41
N ILE A 193 -4.53 -4.76 3.80
CA ILE A 193 -4.20 -4.47 5.21
C ILE A 193 -5.29 -3.61 5.83
N LEU A 194 -5.61 -2.46 5.21
CA LEU A 194 -6.61 -1.52 5.75
C LEU A 194 -8.02 -2.12 5.79
N SER A 195 -8.36 -2.96 4.82
CA SER A 195 -9.68 -3.60 4.73
C SER A 195 -9.83 -4.75 5.74
N LEU A 196 -8.85 -5.65 5.82
CA LEU A 196 -8.84 -6.78 6.76
C LEU A 196 -8.76 -6.29 8.21
N ALA A 197 -8.01 -5.21 8.46
CA ALA A 197 -7.93 -4.58 9.78
C ALA A 197 -9.19 -3.79 10.15
N ASN A 198 -10.17 -3.70 9.25
CA ASN A 198 -11.45 -3.02 9.47
C ASN A 198 -11.25 -1.57 9.93
N VAL A 199 -10.29 -0.87 9.30
CA VAL A 199 -9.95 0.51 9.65
C VAL A 199 -11.08 1.43 9.20
N ARG A 200 -11.68 2.11 10.19
CA ARG A 200 -12.81 3.02 9.99
C ARG A 200 -12.82 4.10 11.07
N ALA A 201 -13.53 5.19 10.81
CA ALA A 201 -13.75 6.25 11.80
C ALA A 201 -14.16 5.71 13.19
N TYR A 202 -13.71 6.39 14.23
CA TYR A 202 -13.89 6.10 15.66
C TYR A 202 -13.18 4.85 16.18
N THR A 203 -12.35 4.19 15.37
CA THR A 203 -11.54 3.05 15.86
C THR A 203 -10.25 3.50 16.53
N LYS A 204 -9.80 2.71 17.50
CA LYS A 204 -8.50 2.86 18.16
C LYS A 204 -7.53 1.81 17.61
N MET A 205 -6.62 2.22 16.74
CA MET A 205 -5.72 1.32 16.02
C MET A 205 -4.32 1.30 16.63
N LEU A 206 -3.78 0.10 16.84
CA LEU A 206 -2.39 -0.12 17.24
C LEU A 206 -1.58 -0.49 16.00
N VAL A 207 -0.51 0.26 15.70
CA VAL A 207 0.26 0.09 14.46
C VAL A 207 1.74 0.03 14.77
N VAL A 208 2.42 -1.05 14.40
CA VAL A 208 3.89 -1.13 14.39
C VAL A 208 4.35 -0.90 12.95
N ASP A 209 5.07 0.18 12.68
CA ASP A 209 5.34 0.64 11.31
C ASP A 209 6.80 1.00 11.06
N ASP A 210 7.49 0.17 10.24
CA ASP A 210 8.83 0.42 9.69
C ASP A 210 8.79 0.74 8.18
N THR A 211 7.66 1.19 7.65
CA THR A 211 7.40 1.53 6.23
C THR A 211 7.44 3.03 5.95
N GLN A 212 8.28 3.77 6.69
CA GLN A 212 8.32 5.24 6.69
C GLN A 212 6.98 5.93 7.02
N GLY A 213 6.10 5.22 7.74
CA GLY A 213 4.77 5.70 8.07
C GLY A 213 3.73 5.47 6.98
N LEU A 214 3.97 4.62 5.96
CA LEU A 214 2.99 4.35 4.90
C LEU A 214 1.71 3.73 5.48
N VAL A 215 1.87 2.74 6.36
CA VAL A 215 0.73 2.07 7.00
C VAL A 215 0.01 3.02 7.95
N VAL A 216 0.75 3.72 8.82
CA VAL A 216 0.21 4.76 9.70
C VAL A 216 -0.57 5.81 8.91
N THR A 217 -0.02 6.27 7.79
CA THR A 217 -0.66 7.25 6.89
C THR A 217 -1.97 6.71 6.34
N GLY A 218 -1.99 5.46 5.87
CA GLY A 218 -3.21 4.83 5.36
C GLY A 218 -4.28 4.69 6.45
N VAL A 219 -3.89 4.39 7.69
CA VAL A 219 -4.82 4.37 8.82
C VAL A 219 -5.37 5.76 9.11
N MET A 220 -4.51 6.78 9.21
CA MET A 220 -4.92 8.17 9.46
C MET A 220 -5.90 8.69 8.40
N GLU A 221 -5.63 8.42 7.11
CA GLU A 221 -6.53 8.81 6.02
C GLU A 221 -7.93 8.19 6.18
N ARG A 222 -8.00 6.89 6.54
CA ARG A 222 -9.26 6.16 6.72
C ARG A 222 -10.03 6.55 7.99
N LEU A 223 -9.34 6.96 9.05
CA LEU A 223 -9.97 7.50 10.25
C LEU A 223 -10.57 8.89 10.03
N GLY A 224 -9.96 9.70 9.16
CA GLY A 224 -10.41 11.08 8.90
C GLY A 224 -10.37 11.99 10.13
N GLY A 225 -9.50 11.69 11.11
CA GLY A 225 -9.40 12.41 12.37
C GLY A 225 -10.46 12.03 13.41
N TYR A 226 -11.23 10.96 13.18
CA TYR A 226 -12.13 10.38 14.17
C TYR A 226 -11.56 9.04 14.64
N GLY A 227 -11.05 8.98 15.87
CA GLY A 227 -10.36 7.82 16.41
C GLY A 227 -8.90 8.12 16.76
N ILE A 228 -8.12 7.08 17.03
CA ILE A 228 -6.72 7.20 17.47
C ILE A 228 -5.87 6.19 16.69
N VAL A 229 -4.72 6.63 16.22
CA VAL A 229 -3.64 5.76 15.74
C VAL A 229 -2.49 5.83 16.72
N LEU A 230 -2.18 4.70 17.37
CA LEU A 230 -0.96 4.58 18.18
C LEU A 230 0.12 3.88 17.36
N GLY A 231 1.05 4.67 16.83
CA GLY A 231 2.23 4.22 16.10
C GLY A 231 3.36 3.82 17.04
N ILE A 232 3.83 2.59 16.95
CA ILE A 232 5.03 2.10 17.65
C ILE A 232 6.19 2.07 16.66
N HIS A 233 7.34 2.58 17.10
CA HIS A 233 8.57 2.66 16.31
C HIS A 233 9.80 2.28 17.15
N ASP A 234 10.93 2.01 16.49
CA ASP A 234 12.16 1.59 17.18
C ASP A 234 12.98 2.75 17.73
N SER A 235 13.23 3.75 16.88
CA SER A 235 14.11 4.87 17.20
C SER A 235 13.52 5.80 18.27
N GLU A 236 14.33 6.71 18.82
CA GLU A 236 13.85 7.74 19.77
C GLU A 236 12.76 8.62 19.14
N ASN A 237 12.89 8.93 17.85
CA ASN A 237 11.90 9.64 17.06
C ASN A 237 11.33 8.72 15.97
N HIS A 238 10.04 8.85 15.69
CA HIS A 238 9.40 8.11 14.61
C HIS A 238 9.93 8.57 13.24
N ASN A 239 10.02 7.65 12.28
CA ASN A 239 10.35 7.95 10.90
C ASN A 239 9.08 7.92 10.03
N TYR A 240 8.10 8.77 10.31
CA TYR A 240 6.84 8.81 9.55
C TYR A 240 6.84 9.95 8.53
N ASP A 241 7.87 10.00 7.67
CA ASP A 241 8.05 11.08 6.69
C ASP A 241 6.89 11.14 5.68
N ILE A 242 6.28 9.99 5.36
CA ILE A 242 5.17 9.89 4.40
C ILE A 242 3.97 10.76 4.80
N VAL A 243 3.68 10.87 6.10
CA VAL A 243 2.56 11.67 6.64
C VAL A 243 2.66 13.14 6.20
N ARG A 244 3.89 13.68 6.04
CA ARG A 244 4.12 15.07 5.66
C ARG A 244 3.61 15.40 4.26
N TYR A 245 3.63 14.44 3.35
CA TYR A 245 3.25 14.65 1.95
C TYR A 245 1.73 14.61 1.73
N MET A 246 0.96 14.17 2.73
CA MET A 246 -0.49 14.04 2.62
C MET A 246 -1.24 15.36 2.79
N ASN A 247 -0.58 16.41 3.30
CA ASN A 247 -1.22 17.68 3.68
C ASN A 247 -2.44 17.48 4.59
N PHE A 248 -2.34 16.58 5.56
CA PHE A 248 -3.43 16.34 6.49
C PHE A 248 -3.79 17.61 7.28
N SER A 249 -5.09 17.78 7.57
CA SER A 249 -5.55 18.83 8.45
C SER A 249 -5.05 18.59 9.88
N LYS A 250 -5.02 19.65 10.70
CA LYS A 250 -4.64 19.53 12.12
C LYS A 250 -5.46 18.44 12.84
N LYS A 251 -6.76 18.36 12.56
CA LYS A 251 -7.66 17.34 13.11
C LYS A 251 -7.20 15.91 12.82
N ILE A 252 -6.74 15.63 11.61
CA ILE A 252 -6.21 14.30 11.26
C ILE A 252 -4.86 14.08 11.93
N HIS A 253 -3.98 15.09 11.93
CA HIS A 253 -2.68 15.01 12.62
C HIS A 253 -2.80 14.73 14.12
N ASP A 254 -3.74 15.37 14.81
CA ASP A 254 -3.96 15.22 16.25
C ASP A 254 -4.45 13.80 16.62
N SER A 255 -4.93 13.00 15.65
CA SER A 255 -5.30 11.59 15.87
C SER A 255 -4.11 10.64 15.97
N LEU A 256 -2.91 11.06 15.55
CA LEU A 256 -1.69 10.26 15.62
C LEU A 256 -0.97 10.46 16.95
N MET A 257 -0.76 9.36 17.65
CA MET A 257 0.10 9.29 18.82
C MET A 257 1.23 8.31 18.56
N THR A 258 2.41 8.54 19.14
CA THR A 258 3.58 7.70 18.88
C THR A 258 4.32 7.33 20.16
N LEU A 259 4.82 6.09 20.20
CA LEU A 259 5.71 5.59 21.26
C LEU A 259 6.87 4.82 20.63
N SER A 260 8.06 4.96 21.22
CA SER A 260 9.16 4.05 20.91
C SER A 260 9.01 2.73 21.66
N TRP A 261 9.59 1.63 21.15
CA TRP A 261 9.63 0.35 21.88
C TRP A 261 10.22 0.50 23.29
N GLN A 262 11.23 1.35 23.45
CA GLN A 262 11.80 1.66 24.77
C GLN A 262 10.76 2.28 25.71
N GLN A 263 9.91 3.18 25.22
CA GLN A 263 8.85 3.83 26.01
C GLN A 263 7.71 2.86 26.35
N VAL A 264 7.47 1.86 25.51
CA VAL A 264 6.51 0.78 25.79
C VAL A 264 6.97 -0.04 27.00
N PHE A 265 8.21 -0.54 26.97
CA PHE A 265 8.72 -1.48 27.98
C PHE A 265 9.25 -0.82 29.26
N LYS A 266 9.90 0.34 29.18
CA LYS A 266 10.62 0.94 30.32
C LYS A 266 9.64 1.49 31.34
N GLU A 267 9.57 0.95 32.56
CA GLU A 267 8.84 1.57 33.67
C GLU A 267 9.33 3.02 33.88
N MET A 268 8.40 3.96 34.11
CA MET A 268 8.73 5.39 34.18
C MET A 268 9.47 5.67 35.50
N GLN A 269 10.80 5.51 35.51
CA GLN A 269 11.58 5.47 36.74
C GLN A 269 11.68 6.80 37.51
N VAL A 270 11.39 7.96 36.88
CA VAL A 270 11.49 9.26 37.55
C VAL A 270 10.30 10.16 37.19
N PRO A 271 9.48 10.59 38.18
CA PRO A 271 8.46 11.61 37.99
C PRO A 271 9.06 12.92 37.47
N PHE A 272 8.34 13.63 36.59
CA PHE A 272 8.76 14.96 36.18
C PHE A 272 8.73 15.93 37.36
N ASN A 273 9.82 16.69 37.53
CA ASN A 273 9.89 17.70 38.58
C ASN A 273 9.15 18.96 38.13
N TYR A 274 7.90 19.11 38.59
CA TYR A 274 7.10 20.30 38.33
C TYR A 274 7.64 21.48 39.13
N GLN A 275 7.95 22.56 38.42
CA GLN A 275 8.42 23.83 38.97
C GLN A 275 7.36 24.91 38.77
N ASP A 276 7.40 25.94 39.61
CA ASP A 276 6.53 27.10 39.48
C ASP A 276 6.99 27.96 38.28
N GLU A 277 6.13 28.04 37.26
CA GLU A 277 6.38 28.74 35.99
C GLU A 277 6.70 30.23 36.20
N SER A 278 6.20 30.83 37.28
CA SER A 278 6.40 32.25 37.60
C SER A 278 7.81 32.58 38.10
N THR A 279 8.56 31.57 38.57
CA THR A 279 9.89 31.74 39.18
C THR A 279 11.04 31.63 38.18
N LEU A 280 10.75 31.22 36.95
CA LEU A 280 11.73 30.91 35.91
C LEU A 280 12.00 32.12 35.02
N SER A 281 13.26 32.26 34.57
CA SER A 281 13.60 33.23 33.51
C SER A 281 12.89 32.86 32.21
N GLU A 282 12.68 33.81 31.29
CA GLU A 282 12.00 33.53 30.00
C GLU A 282 12.64 32.37 29.21
N LYS A 283 13.98 32.27 29.24
CA LYS A 283 14.73 31.21 28.57
C LYS A 283 14.52 29.85 29.25
N ASP A 284 14.56 29.84 30.58
CA ASP A 284 14.39 28.61 31.37
C ASP A 284 12.93 28.13 31.32
N LEU A 285 11.97 29.06 31.32
CA LEU A 285 10.55 28.78 31.16
C LEU A 285 10.28 28.10 29.81
N LYS A 286 10.84 28.61 28.70
CA LYS A 286 10.69 27.98 27.38
C LYS A 286 11.25 26.56 27.34
N TYR A 287 12.41 26.34 27.98
CA TYR A 287 13.02 25.01 28.06
C TYR A 287 12.21 24.05 28.96
N TYR A 288 11.73 24.54 30.10
CA TYR A 288 10.88 23.82 31.03
C TYR A 288 9.56 23.40 30.38
N LEU A 289 8.85 24.33 29.74
CA LEU A 289 7.59 24.06 29.05
C LEU A 289 7.76 23.02 27.95
N ARG A 290 8.82 23.10 27.13
CA ARG A 290 9.10 22.08 26.11
C ARG A 290 9.25 20.69 26.73
N ARG A 291 10.04 20.58 27.80
CA ARG A 291 10.24 19.30 28.51
C ARG A 291 8.98 18.78 29.19
N LYS A 292 8.17 19.68 29.77
CA LYS A 292 6.88 19.37 30.39
C LYS A 292 5.92 18.79 29.35
N THR A 293 5.74 19.48 28.21
CA THR A 293 4.88 19.01 27.11
C THR A 293 5.34 17.66 26.56
N ASP A 294 6.66 17.46 26.36
CA ASP A 294 7.18 16.18 25.87
C ASP A 294 6.93 15.04 26.87
N TYR A 295 7.11 15.31 28.17
CA TYR A 295 6.85 14.35 29.24
C TYR A 295 5.36 14.00 29.35
N GLU A 296 4.49 15.00 29.39
CA GLU A 296 3.04 14.83 29.48
C GLU A 296 2.52 14.07 28.24
N ARG A 297 2.99 14.42 27.04
CA ARG A 297 2.66 13.70 25.80
C ARG A 297 2.98 12.21 25.90
N ILE A 298 4.18 11.85 26.36
CA ILE A 298 4.59 10.44 26.49
C ILE A 298 3.77 9.74 27.57
N ARG A 299 3.57 10.39 28.73
CA ARG A 299 2.76 9.87 29.83
C ARG A 299 1.34 9.54 29.37
N ASP A 300 0.67 10.50 28.74
CA ASP A 300 -0.73 10.38 28.33
C ASP A 300 -0.89 9.34 27.22
N THR A 301 0.05 9.30 26.27
CA THR A 301 0.07 8.28 25.20
C THR A 301 0.25 6.88 25.79
N ARG A 302 1.08 6.74 26.83
CA ARG A 302 1.31 5.46 27.50
C ARG A 302 0.10 5.02 28.33
N GLU A 303 -0.56 5.95 29.00
CA GLU A 303 -1.82 5.67 29.70
C GLU A 303 -2.87 5.14 28.71
N ILE A 304 -2.94 5.71 27.50
CA ILE A 304 -3.80 5.20 26.43
C ILE A 304 -3.42 3.79 26.00
N LEU A 305 -2.12 3.46 25.89
CA LEU A 305 -1.68 2.10 25.61
C LEU A 305 -2.12 1.13 26.71
N TRP A 306 -1.83 1.46 27.97
CA TRP A 306 -2.12 0.63 29.13
C TRP A 306 -3.59 0.43 29.42
N LYS A 307 -4.42 1.44 29.15
CA LYS A 307 -5.88 1.29 29.18
C LYS A 307 -6.36 0.20 28.22
N GLY A 308 -5.61 -0.09 27.16
CA GLY A 308 -5.93 -1.14 26.20
C GLY A 308 -7.13 -0.76 25.34
N GLU A 309 -8.05 -1.70 25.13
CA GLU A 309 -9.27 -1.51 24.33
C GLU A 309 -9.00 -1.13 22.86
N PHE A 310 -7.89 -1.58 22.29
CA PHE A 310 -7.62 -1.35 20.87
C PHE A 310 -8.57 -2.19 20.01
N ASP A 311 -8.96 -1.65 18.86
CA ASP A 311 -9.90 -2.22 17.90
C ASP A 311 -9.21 -3.02 16.80
N GLY A 312 -7.88 -2.98 16.72
CA GLY A 312 -7.10 -3.72 15.73
C GLY A 312 -5.61 -3.53 15.92
N LEU A 313 -4.85 -4.52 15.46
CA LEU A 313 -3.39 -4.48 15.43
C LEU A 313 -2.90 -4.64 13.98
N ILE A 314 -2.07 -3.72 13.52
CA ILE A 314 -1.38 -3.80 12.24
C ILE A 314 0.13 -3.80 12.49
N VAL A 315 0.84 -4.75 11.89
CA VAL A 315 2.29 -4.88 12.02
C VAL A 315 2.92 -4.89 10.63
N ALA A 316 3.82 -3.95 10.39
CA ALA A 316 4.66 -3.90 9.19
C ALA A 316 6.09 -3.53 9.60
N SER A 317 6.76 -4.49 10.23
CA SER A 317 8.08 -4.30 10.83
C SER A 317 9.11 -5.32 10.36
N GLN A 318 10.37 -5.09 10.73
CA GLN A 318 11.46 -6.07 10.52
C GLN A 318 11.60 -7.10 11.66
N TYR A 319 10.97 -6.88 12.81
CA TYR A 319 11.06 -7.79 13.96
C TYR A 319 10.24 -9.06 13.77
N GLN A 320 10.58 -10.07 14.56
CA GLN A 320 9.86 -11.33 14.63
C GLN A 320 8.41 -11.10 15.11
N PRO A 321 7.38 -11.48 14.33
CA PRO A 321 6.00 -11.15 14.66
C PRO A 321 5.51 -11.69 16.02
N GLU A 322 6.02 -12.84 16.44
CA GLU A 322 5.67 -13.53 17.68
C GLU A 322 5.97 -12.66 18.91
N SER A 323 7.15 -12.05 18.97
CA SER A 323 7.54 -11.17 20.08
C SER A 323 6.68 -9.90 20.14
N ILE A 324 6.29 -9.37 18.97
CA ILE A 324 5.37 -8.22 18.89
C ILE A 324 3.99 -8.61 19.42
N LEU A 325 3.48 -9.79 19.01
CA LEU A 325 2.20 -10.30 19.47
C LEU A 325 2.21 -10.47 20.99
N GLU A 326 3.20 -11.15 21.55
CA GLU A 326 3.30 -11.34 23.00
C GLU A 326 3.29 -10.00 23.76
N SER A 327 3.98 -8.99 23.23
CA SER A 327 4.09 -7.67 23.84
C SER A 327 2.79 -6.85 23.76
N LEU A 328 2.07 -6.94 22.64
CA LEU A 328 0.94 -6.04 22.34
C LEU A 328 -0.45 -6.67 22.51
N MET A 329 -0.53 -8.00 22.56
CA MET A 329 -1.80 -8.71 22.76
C MET A 329 -2.59 -8.29 24.01
N PRO A 330 -1.97 -8.01 25.17
CA PRO A 330 -2.72 -7.59 26.36
C PRO A 330 -3.56 -6.32 26.15
N TYR A 331 -3.20 -5.47 25.19
CA TYR A 331 -3.88 -4.20 24.94
C TYR A 331 -5.00 -4.31 23.89
N LEU A 332 -5.08 -5.44 23.17
CA LEU A 332 -6.05 -5.63 22.09
C LEU A 332 -7.36 -6.22 22.63
N SER A 333 -8.50 -5.64 22.25
CA SER A 333 -9.81 -6.18 22.64
C SER A 333 -10.08 -7.54 22.00
N GLY A 334 -11.00 -8.32 22.57
CA GLY A 334 -11.52 -9.53 21.93
C GLY A 334 -12.33 -9.22 20.66
N SER A 335 -12.40 -10.19 19.75
CA SER A 335 -13.07 -10.08 18.44
C SER A 335 -12.47 -9.00 17.52
N ARG A 336 -11.18 -8.68 17.69
CA ARG A 336 -10.49 -7.66 16.88
C ARG A 336 -9.50 -8.27 15.89
N PRO A 337 -9.37 -7.69 14.69
CA PRO A 337 -8.47 -8.19 13.67
C PRO A 337 -7.00 -7.88 13.99
N ILE A 338 -6.13 -8.82 13.61
CA ILE A 338 -4.68 -8.71 13.67
C ILE A 338 -4.13 -8.95 12.28
N ILE A 339 -3.38 -8.00 11.73
CA ILE A 339 -2.81 -8.07 10.39
C ILE A 339 -1.31 -7.87 10.51
N ILE A 340 -0.54 -8.82 9.98
CA ILE A 340 0.92 -8.78 9.98
C ILE A 340 1.38 -8.88 8.54
N TYR A 341 2.07 -7.84 8.08
CA TYR A 341 2.71 -7.77 6.79
C TYR A 341 4.18 -8.17 6.90
N HIS A 342 4.63 -9.00 5.95
CA HIS A 342 6.05 -9.22 5.72
C HIS A 342 6.32 -9.53 4.25
N ILE A 343 7.46 -9.07 3.73
CA ILE A 343 7.85 -9.30 2.33
C ILE A 343 8.12 -10.79 2.04
N ASN A 344 8.65 -11.51 3.03
CA ASN A 344 8.96 -12.94 2.94
C ASN A 344 7.91 -13.77 3.69
N LYS A 345 7.41 -14.82 3.04
CA LYS A 345 6.37 -15.72 3.57
C LYS A 345 6.88 -16.53 4.76
N GLU A 346 8.15 -16.92 4.74
CA GLU A 346 8.79 -17.81 5.71
C GLU A 346 8.70 -17.25 7.14
N VAL A 347 8.86 -15.93 7.28
CA VAL A 347 8.73 -15.24 8.58
C VAL A 347 7.31 -15.36 9.13
N LEU A 348 6.29 -15.33 8.26
CA LEU A 348 4.88 -15.45 8.65
C LEU A 348 4.46 -16.89 8.95
N ILE A 349 5.14 -17.90 8.40
CA ILE A 349 4.82 -19.31 8.65
C ILE A 349 4.97 -19.63 10.14
N ASN A 350 6.07 -19.23 10.76
CA ASN A 350 6.32 -19.46 12.19
C ASN A 350 5.25 -18.78 13.06
N ALA A 351 4.94 -17.52 12.76
CA ALA A 351 3.89 -16.78 13.44
C ALA A 351 2.50 -17.42 13.24
N CYS A 352 2.20 -17.93 12.05
CA CYS A 352 0.95 -18.63 11.76
C CYS A 352 0.82 -19.94 12.56
N VAL A 353 1.89 -20.72 12.65
CA VAL A 353 1.94 -21.93 13.48
C VAL A 353 1.75 -21.58 14.95
N HIS A 354 2.46 -20.57 15.45
CA HIS A 354 2.29 -20.05 16.80
C HIS A 354 0.84 -19.63 17.08
N MET A 355 0.21 -18.90 16.14
CA MET A 355 -1.21 -18.52 16.26
C MET A 355 -2.16 -19.72 16.24
N ARG A 356 -1.86 -20.80 15.50
CA ARG A 356 -2.70 -22.02 15.45
C ARG A 356 -2.62 -22.85 16.72
N ILE A 357 -1.44 -22.89 17.35
CA ILE A 357 -1.23 -23.61 18.61
C ILE A 357 -1.89 -22.84 19.76
N SER A 358 -1.82 -21.50 19.73
CA SER A 358 -2.43 -20.64 20.72
C SER A 358 -3.96 -20.60 20.57
N LYS A 359 -4.67 -20.74 21.69
CA LYS A 359 -6.13 -20.61 21.75
C LYS A 359 -6.62 -19.16 21.63
N LYS A 360 -5.71 -18.17 21.60
CA LYS A 360 -6.03 -16.73 21.57
C LYS A 360 -6.35 -16.20 20.17
N PHE A 361 -6.17 -17.02 19.13
CA PHE A 361 -6.36 -16.58 17.75
C PHE A 361 -7.35 -17.50 17.02
N LEU A 362 -8.23 -16.87 16.25
CA LEU A 362 -9.18 -17.54 15.40
C LEU A 362 -8.82 -17.30 13.93
N ASN A 363 -8.87 -18.38 13.14
CA ASN A 363 -8.66 -18.39 11.69
C ASN A 363 -7.36 -17.69 11.21
N PRO A 364 -6.17 -18.08 11.70
CA PRO A 364 -4.91 -17.55 11.19
C PRO A 364 -4.65 -18.02 9.75
N GLN A 365 -4.58 -17.08 8.82
CA GLN A 365 -4.39 -17.34 7.38
C GLN A 365 -3.27 -16.49 6.80
N ILE A 366 -2.49 -17.08 5.90
CA ILE A 366 -1.49 -16.37 5.11
C ILE A 366 -2.03 -16.18 3.69
N THR A 367 -2.09 -14.94 3.23
CA THR A 367 -2.58 -14.57 1.90
C THR A 367 -1.54 -13.73 1.16
N GLU A 368 -1.60 -13.77 -0.17
CA GLU A 368 -0.82 -12.94 -1.10
C GLU A 368 -1.76 -12.38 -2.16
N SER A 369 -1.50 -11.17 -2.65
CA SER A 369 -2.23 -10.56 -3.76
C SER A 369 -1.36 -10.36 -4.99
N TRP A 370 -1.95 -10.59 -6.16
CA TRP A 370 -1.31 -10.31 -7.45
C TRP A 370 -2.03 -9.18 -8.16
N LEU A 371 -1.24 -8.22 -8.66
CA LEU A 371 -1.73 -7.06 -9.39
C LEU A 371 -1.19 -7.09 -10.82
N ARG A 372 -2.09 -6.96 -11.81
CA ARG A 372 -1.71 -6.88 -13.22
C ARG A 372 -2.30 -5.63 -13.87
N GLN A 373 -1.43 -4.69 -14.24
CA GLN A 373 -1.82 -3.49 -14.96
C GLN A 373 -2.01 -3.78 -16.46
N TYR A 374 -3.01 -3.17 -17.07
CA TYR A 374 -3.30 -3.27 -18.50
C TYR A 374 -3.09 -1.94 -19.20
N GLN A 375 -2.49 -1.99 -20.40
CA GLN A 375 -2.64 -0.94 -21.39
C GLN A 375 -3.99 -1.13 -22.08
N VAL A 376 -4.82 -0.09 -22.09
CA VAL A 376 -6.12 -0.09 -22.76
C VAL A 376 -6.12 1.02 -23.79
N LEU A 377 -5.90 0.64 -25.05
CA LEU A 377 -5.91 1.52 -26.21
C LEU A 377 -6.59 0.76 -27.37
N PRO A 378 -7.32 1.46 -28.26
CA PRO A 378 -7.86 0.84 -29.47
C PRO A 378 -6.77 0.10 -30.25
N GLY A 379 -7.05 -1.16 -30.61
CA GLY A 379 -6.15 -2.07 -31.33
C GLY A 379 -4.87 -2.49 -30.58
N ARG A 380 -4.65 -2.04 -29.33
CA ARG A 380 -3.39 -2.20 -28.59
C ARG A 380 -3.59 -2.54 -27.11
N THR A 381 -4.63 -3.30 -26.80
CA THR A 381 -4.95 -3.69 -25.43
C THR A 381 -4.18 -4.94 -25.03
N HIS A 382 -3.30 -4.82 -24.04
CA HIS A 382 -2.52 -5.93 -23.51
C HIS A 382 -2.04 -5.61 -22.08
N PRO A 383 -1.68 -6.63 -21.27
CA PRO A 383 -1.03 -6.40 -19.99
C PRO A 383 0.31 -5.67 -20.13
N SER A 384 0.71 -4.90 -19.12
CA SER A 384 2.07 -4.37 -19.06
C SER A 384 3.10 -5.50 -19.16
N MET A 385 4.12 -5.32 -20.01
CA MET A 385 5.15 -6.34 -20.26
C MET A 385 6.09 -6.53 -19.07
N SER A 386 6.28 -5.47 -18.27
CA SER A 386 7.07 -5.50 -17.03
C SER A 386 6.15 -5.18 -15.86
N THR A 387 6.20 -6.01 -14.82
CA THR A 387 5.45 -5.83 -13.58
C THR A 387 6.31 -6.24 -12.40
N SER A 388 5.94 -5.80 -11.20
CA SER A 388 6.56 -6.26 -9.96
C SER A 388 6.16 -7.72 -9.67
N GLY A 389 7.05 -8.49 -9.05
CA GLY A 389 6.79 -9.89 -8.67
C GLY A 389 5.71 -10.01 -7.58
N GLY A 390 6.10 -9.88 -6.32
CA GLY A 390 5.20 -9.88 -5.17
C GLY A 390 5.03 -8.50 -4.55
N GLY A 391 3.91 -8.29 -3.85
CA GLY A 391 3.67 -7.11 -3.00
C GLY A 391 3.86 -7.39 -1.52
N GLY A 392 4.47 -8.54 -1.19
CA GLY A 392 4.57 -9.13 0.14
C GLY A 392 3.35 -9.99 0.52
N TYR A 393 3.41 -10.56 1.72
CA TYR A 393 2.43 -11.50 2.26
C TYR A 393 1.76 -10.92 3.50
N LEU A 394 0.52 -11.36 3.76
CA LEU A 394 -0.26 -10.98 4.92
C LEU A 394 -0.59 -12.21 5.75
N LEU A 395 -0.30 -12.16 7.05
CA LEU A 395 -0.88 -13.06 8.04
C LEU A 395 -1.99 -12.31 8.76
N HIS A 396 -3.22 -12.83 8.70
CA HIS A 396 -4.35 -12.25 9.40
C HIS A 396 -5.06 -13.27 10.30
N ALA A 397 -5.57 -12.80 11.43
CA ALA A 397 -6.33 -13.60 12.39
C ALA A 397 -7.29 -12.69 13.18
N THR A 398 -8.22 -13.29 13.92
CA THR A 398 -9.06 -12.58 14.90
C THR A 398 -8.62 -12.92 16.31
N HIS A 399 -8.38 -11.91 17.15
CA HIS A 399 -8.11 -12.09 18.57
C HIS A 399 -9.36 -12.58 19.29
N VAL A 400 -9.23 -13.62 20.11
CA VAL A 400 -10.32 -14.15 20.93
C VAL A 400 -9.89 -14.19 22.39
N ILE A 401 -10.81 -13.79 23.27
CA ILE A 401 -10.63 -13.89 24.72
C ILE A 401 -11.19 -15.23 25.15
N ILE A 402 -10.36 -16.03 25.79
CA ILE A 402 -10.76 -17.30 26.38
C ILE A 402 -11.22 -17.00 27.80
N ASN A 403 -12.42 -17.46 28.14
CA ASN A 403 -12.85 -17.47 29.51
C ASN A 403 -12.54 -18.85 30.11
N ASP A 404 -11.47 -18.95 30.89
CA ASP A 404 -11.04 -20.20 31.52
C ASP A 404 -12.07 -20.75 32.53
N SER A 405 -13.07 -19.95 32.91
CA SER A 405 -14.18 -20.38 33.78
C SER A 405 -15.33 -21.09 33.06
N LEU A 406 -15.39 -21.02 31.71
CA LEU A 406 -16.43 -21.67 30.92
C LEU A 406 -15.90 -23.01 30.36
N PRO A 407 -16.63 -24.14 30.56
CA PRO A 407 -16.22 -25.41 29.98
C PRO A 407 -16.17 -25.28 28.45
N THR A 408 -15.06 -25.74 27.86
CA THR A 408 -14.91 -25.76 26.40
C THR A 408 -16.02 -26.64 25.82
N PRO A 409 -16.92 -26.13 24.95
CA PRO A 409 -17.97 -26.95 24.37
C PRO A 409 -17.32 -28.10 23.59
N ILE A 410 -17.55 -29.34 24.04
CA ILE A 410 -17.14 -30.53 23.29
C ILE A 410 -17.91 -30.51 21.96
N PRO A 411 -17.24 -30.50 20.80
CA PRO A 411 -17.90 -30.54 19.51
C PRO A 411 -18.87 -31.73 19.42
N SER A 412 -20.04 -31.53 18.84
CA SER A 412 -21.11 -32.54 18.76
C SER A 412 -20.65 -33.87 18.14
N TYR A 413 -19.66 -33.84 17.22
CA TYR A 413 -19.07 -35.05 16.64
C TYR A 413 -18.19 -35.85 17.61
N MET A 414 -17.63 -35.23 18.66
CA MET A 414 -16.90 -35.94 19.71
C MET A 414 -17.84 -36.58 20.75
N LYS A 415 -19.08 -36.09 20.87
CA LYS A 415 -20.10 -36.69 21.76
C LYS A 415 -20.63 -38.04 21.26
N GLN A 416 -20.46 -38.36 19.98
CA GLN A 416 -20.99 -39.60 19.38
C GLN A 416 -20.15 -40.85 19.67
N LYS A 417 -18.90 -40.72 20.14
CA LYS A 417 -18.06 -41.89 20.46
C LYS A 417 -18.40 -42.54 21.80
N ASP A 418 -18.81 -41.74 22.79
CA ASP A 418 -19.06 -42.26 24.15
C ASP A 418 -20.42 -42.97 24.29
N THR A 419 -21.31 -42.87 23.30
CA THR A 419 -22.63 -43.54 23.33
C THR A 419 -22.61 -44.95 22.75
N LEU A 420 -21.54 -45.35 22.05
CA LEU A 420 -21.43 -46.67 21.42
C LEU A 420 -20.74 -47.72 22.31
N GLU A 421 -20.01 -47.33 23.35
CA GLU A 421 -19.32 -48.27 24.26
C GLU A 421 -20.18 -48.71 25.47
N GLY A 422 -21.40 -48.18 25.62
CA GLY A 422 -22.30 -48.46 26.75
C GLY A 422 -23.43 -49.45 26.47
N ALA A 423 -23.58 -49.97 25.24
CA ALA A 423 -24.79 -50.67 24.80
C ALA A 423 -24.70 -52.21 24.76
N ASP A 424 -23.55 -52.83 25.09
CA ASP A 424 -23.35 -54.28 24.90
C ASP A 424 -23.22 -55.09 26.22
N LYS A 425 -24.05 -54.79 27.22
CA LYS A 425 -24.22 -55.68 28.39
C LYS A 425 -25.67 -55.73 28.89
N SER A 426 -26.51 -56.50 28.20
CA SER A 426 -27.54 -57.37 28.82
C SER A 426 -28.50 -57.96 27.78
N SER A 427 -28.30 -59.23 27.43
CA SER A 427 -29.38 -60.19 27.15
C SER A 427 -28.79 -61.57 26.88
N GLU A 428 -28.81 -62.41 27.91
CA GLU A 428 -28.71 -63.86 27.73
C GLU A 428 -30.07 -64.38 27.22
N TYR A 429 -30.07 -65.11 26.10
CA TYR A 429 -30.99 -66.25 25.88
C TYR A 429 -30.35 -67.28 24.95
N HIS A 430 -30.46 -68.53 25.38
CA HIS A 430 -29.93 -69.78 24.80
C HIS A 430 -30.30 -70.04 23.32
N ASN A 431 -29.42 -70.68 22.53
CA ASN A 431 -29.36 -72.15 22.38
C ASN A 431 -28.43 -72.60 21.22
N ASN A 432 -27.59 -73.59 21.55
CA ASN A 432 -27.19 -74.80 20.78
C ASN A 432 -26.80 -74.74 19.30
N ASN A 433 -25.52 -75.05 19.03
CA ASN A 433 -25.01 -76.14 18.16
C ASN A 433 -23.52 -75.86 17.90
N ALA A 434 -22.58 -76.56 18.55
CA ALA A 434 -22.03 -77.87 18.18
C ALA A 434 -21.06 -77.82 16.98
N ILE A 435 -19.79 -78.21 17.26
CA ILE A 435 -18.80 -78.85 16.36
C ILE A 435 -18.13 -77.91 15.34
N ASN A 436 -16.84 -77.96 15.00
CA ASN A 436 -15.55 -78.39 15.56
C ASN A 436 -14.50 -77.83 14.57
N GLU A 437 -13.22 -77.90 14.96
CA GLU A 437 -12.02 -77.88 14.08
C GLU A 437 -11.62 -76.52 13.46
N THR A 438 -10.35 -76.08 13.38
CA THR A 438 -9.03 -76.60 13.78
C THR A 438 -8.02 -75.44 13.69
N ASN A 439 -6.90 -75.59 14.40
CA ASN A 439 -5.68 -74.79 14.33
C ASN A 439 -5.18 -74.52 12.90
N GLU A 440 -4.54 -73.37 12.66
CA GLU A 440 -3.09 -73.33 12.41
C GLU A 440 -2.58 -71.89 12.23
N LYS A 441 -1.59 -71.53 13.06
CA LYS A 441 -0.58 -70.54 12.71
C LYS A 441 0.51 -71.27 11.92
N ILE A 442 0.95 -70.75 10.78
CA ILE A 442 2.35 -70.78 10.34
C ILE A 442 2.64 -69.65 9.34
N ASN A 443 3.82 -69.09 9.58
CA ASN A 443 4.69 -68.18 8.86
C ASN A 443 4.91 -68.37 7.33
N LEU A 444 5.28 -67.22 6.73
CA LEU A 444 6.32 -66.97 5.71
C LEU A 444 6.07 -67.24 4.22
N GLU A 445 6.18 -66.13 3.48
CA GLU A 445 6.88 -65.92 2.20
C GLU A 445 6.27 -66.34 0.84
N GLN A 446 6.20 -65.31 -0.02
CA GLN A 446 6.40 -65.29 -1.47
C GLN A 446 5.37 -65.97 -2.39
N ASN A 447 4.47 -65.14 -2.93
CA ASN A 447 4.34 -64.83 -4.38
C ASN A 447 2.93 -64.31 -4.64
N VAL A 448 2.80 -63.12 -5.26
CA VAL A 448 2.05 -62.88 -6.51
C VAL A 448 2.35 -61.43 -6.93
N ILE A 449 3.22 -61.33 -7.93
CA ILE A 449 3.19 -60.24 -8.92
C ILE A 449 2.14 -60.66 -9.94
N SER A 450 1.12 -59.84 -10.16
CA SER A 450 0.53 -59.55 -11.48
C SER A 450 -0.77 -58.77 -11.33
N GLU A 451 -1.03 -57.90 -12.30
CA GLU A 451 -2.26 -57.13 -12.53
C GLU A 451 -2.41 -55.82 -11.73
N ASN A 452 -1.73 -54.78 -12.22
CA ASN A 452 -2.37 -53.56 -12.73
C ASN A 452 -1.33 -52.49 -13.09
N TYR A 453 -0.68 -52.66 -14.24
CA TYR A 453 0.02 -51.59 -14.96
C TYR A 453 -0.01 -51.92 -16.44
N LEU A 454 -0.98 -51.36 -17.16
CA LEU A 454 -0.97 -51.11 -18.60
C LEU A 454 -2.34 -50.51 -18.94
N MET A 455 -2.44 -49.18 -18.96
CA MET A 455 -3.22 -48.43 -19.94
C MET A 455 -2.88 -46.94 -19.82
N ASN A 456 -2.71 -46.32 -20.99
CA ASN A 456 -2.59 -44.88 -21.27
C ASN A 456 -1.18 -44.27 -21.20
N ASN A 457 -0.34 -44.70 -22.14
CA ASN A 457 0.89 -43.99 -22.56
C ASN A 457 0.83 -43.54 -24.04
N GLU A 458 -0.37 -43.32 -24.59
CA GLU A 458 -0.56 -42.86 -25.98
C GLU A 458 -0.91 -41.37 -26.12
N GLU A 459 -1.11 -40.62 -25.04
CA GLU A 459 -1.42 -39.17 -25.12
C GLU A 459 -0.19 -38.24 -24.94
N LEU A 460 0.99 -38.80 -24.69
CA LEU A 460 2.22 -38.02 -24.44
C LEU A 460 3.16 -37.90 -25.65
N GLN A 461 2.83 -38.51 -26.79
CA GLN A 461 3.65 -38.43 -28.02
C GLN A 461 3.07 -37.52 -29.13
N GLU A 462 1.86 -36.99 -28.98
CA GLU A 462 1.28 -36.05 -29.97
C GLU A 462 1.56 -34.56 -29.68
N VAL A 463 2.10 -34.22 -28.50
CA VAL A 463 2.35 -32.81 -28.14
C VAL A 463 3.73 -32.31 -28.61
N ASP A 464 4.71 -33.20 -28.73
CA ASP A 464 6.08 -32.81 -29.13
C ASP A 464 6.28 -32.68 -30.64
N ASN A 465 5.41 -33.25 -31.47
CA ASN A 465 5.49 -33.14 -32.94
C ASN A 465 4.82 -31.88 -33.53
N LYS A 466 4.22 -31.01 -32.70
CA LYS A 466 3.62 -29.74 -33.15
C LYS A 466 4.50 -28.50 -32.96
N LYS A 467 5.75 -28.65 -32.46
CA LYS A 467 6.72 -27.54 -32.34
C LYS A 467 7.77 -27.48 -33.47
N ALA A 468 7.71 -28.40 -34.43
CA ALA A 468 8.59 -28.41 -35.60
C ALA A 468 7.76 -28.32 -36.90
N ARG A 469 7.05 -27.20 -37.08
CA ARG A 469 6.47 -26.72 -38.35
C ARG A 469 5.86 -25.35 -38.09
N LEU A 470 6.70 -24.32 -38.20
CA LEU A 470 6.36 -22.93 -38.53
C LEU A 470 7.71 -22.23 -38.73
N ASP A 471 8.17 -22.31 -39.97
CA ASP A 471 8.97 -21.25 -40.60
C ASP A 471 8.16 -19.94 -40.64
#